data_AF-A0A8J5TD00-F1
#
_entry.id   AF-A0A8J5TD00-F1
#
_cell.length_a   1.000
_cell.length_b   1.000
_cell.length_c   1.000
_cell.angle_alpha   90.00
_cell.angle_beta   90.00
_cell.angle_gamma   90.00
#
_symmetry.space_group_name_H-M   'P 1'
#
loop_
_entity.id
_entity.type
_entity.pdbx_description
1 polymer ?
#
loop_
_entity_poly.entity_id
_entity_poly.type
_entity_poly.pdbx_seq_one_letter_code
_entity_poly.pdbx_strand_id
1 'polypeptide(L)'
;MEYTQAHLFKTSLPFCCFLFSNTVFYLLSTFFREEGHAIQSELNEISDIEKQVVGLKSILDQLPRTHASEFRSEISGLASQVKKEKKLLNTTLSKIVNYGVPI
;
A
#
# COMPACT_ATOMS: atom_id res chain seq x y z
N MET A 1 9.57 -6.89 58.30
CA MET A 1 8.52 -6.91 57.26
C MET A 1 9.09 -6.34 55.95
N GLU A 2 9.98 -7.05 55.27
CA GLU A 2 10.65 -6.57 54.03
C GLU A 2 10.40 -7.47 52.80
N TYR A 3 9.64 -8.56 52.94
CA TYR A 3 9.44 -9.53 51.85
C TYR A 3 8.31 -9.18 50.87
N THR A 4 7.48 -8.18 51.19
CA THR A 4 6.29 -7.84 50.40
C THR A 4 6.58 -6.90 49.23
N GLN A 5 7.62 -6.06 49.30
CA GLN A 5 7.95 -5.10 48.24
C GLN A 5 8.62 -5.77 47.02
N ALA A 6 9.47 -6.76 47.24
CA ALA A 6 10.18 -7.48 46.17
C ALA A 6 9.26 -8.34 45.28
N HIS A 7 8.15 -8.84 45.84
CA HIS A 7 7.15 -9.63 45.09
C HIS A 7 6.27 -8.77 44.18
N LEU A 8 5.95 -7.54 44.59
CA LEU A 8 5.20 -6.59 43.76
C LEU A 8 6.04 -6.10 42.57
N PHE A 9 7.36 -5.94 42.74
CA PHE A 9 8.25 -5.54 41.66
C PHE A 9 8.46 -6.66 40.62
N LYS A 10 8.59 -7.92 41.07
CA LYS A 10 8.72 -9.09 40.18
C LYS A 10 7.46 -9.41 39.37
N THR A 11 6.28 -9.06 39.88
CA THR A 11 5.00 -9.27 39.19
C THR A 11 4.61 -8.09 38.30
N SER A 12 5.09 -6.87 38.57
CA SER A 12 4.82 -5.70 37.73
C SER A 12 5.68 -5.63 36.46
N LEU A 13 6.93 -6.13 36.51
CA LEU A 13 7.83 -6.19 35.35
C LEU A 13 7.23 -6.94 34.14
N PRO A 14 6.73 -8.18 34.26
CA PRO A 14 6.10 -8.87 33.12
C PRO A 14 4.80 -8.20 32.66
N PHE A 15 4.05 -7.57 33.57
CA PHE A 15 2.85 -6.82 33.23
C PHE A 15 3.16 -5.55 32.44
N CYS A 16 4.22 -4.84 32.82
CA CYS A 16 4.70 -3.65 32.11
C CYS A 16 5.23 -4.00 30.72
N CYS A 17 6.00 -5.10 30.59
CA CYS A 17 6.44 -5.60 29.28
C CYS A 17 5.25 -5.98 28.40
N PHE A 18 4.22 -6.61 28.95
CA PHE A 18 3.01 -6.96 28.20
C PHE A 18 2.25 -5.72 27.70
N LEU A 19 2.08 -4.69 28.54
CA LEU A 19 1.43 -3.44 28.14
C LEU A 19 2.24 -2.64 27.13
N PHE A 20 3.58 -2.63 27.26
CA PHE A 20 4.47 -1.99 26.29
C PHE A 20 4.41 -2.71 24.93
N SER A 21 4.49 -4.04 24.91
CA SER A 21 4.34 -4.84 23.69
C SER A 21 2.97 -4.65 23.03
N ASN A 22 1.88 -4.56 23.81
CA ASN A 22 0.55 -4.30 23.26
C ASN A 22 0.45 -2.89 22.68
N THR A 23 0.90 -1.86 23.41
CA THR A 23 0.86 -0.47 22.92
C THR A 23 1.66 -0.29 21.64
N VAL A 24 2.86 -0.87 21.59
CA VAL A 24 3.72 -0.86 20.40
C VAL A 24 3.07 -1.61 19.24
N PHE A 25 2.46 -2.77 19.49
CA PHE A 25 1.74 -3.54 18.48
C PHE A 25 0.53 -2.78 17.91
N TYR A 26 -0.27 -2.15 18.77
CA TYR A 26 -1.41 -1.33 18.36
C TYR A 26 -0.98 -0.14 17.50
N LEU A 27 0.02 0.63 17.93
CA LEU A 27 0.58 1.76 17.17
C LEU A 27 1.12 1.33 15.79
N LEU A 28 1.82 0.19 15.75
CA LEU A 28 2.35 -0.35 14.50
C LEU A 28 1.23 -0.79 13.54
N SER A 29 0.17 -1.42 14.07
CA SER A 29 -0.97 -1.85 13.28
C SER A 29 -1.75 -0.69 12.66
N THR A 30 -1.94 0.41 13.41
CA THR A 30 -2.64 1.60 12.90
C THR A 30 -1.82 2.30 11.83
N PHE A 31 -0.50 2.40 12.01
CA PHE A 31 0.39 2.97 11.00
C PHE A 31 0.34 2.20 9.67
N PHE A 32 0.50 0.87 9.72
CA PHE A 32 0.43 0.04 8.51
C PHE A 32 -0.93 0.07 7.84
N ARG A 33 -2.01 0.22 8.62
CA ARG A 33 -3.36 0.34 8.09
C ARG A 33 -3.57 1.67 7.36
N GLU A 34 -3.10 2.78 7.91
CA GLU A 34 -3.16 4.10 7.25
C GLU A 34 -2.38 4.10 5.93
N GLU A 35 -1.14 3.61 5.96
CA GLU A 35 -0.30 3.45 4.75
C GLU A 35 -0.96 2.51 3.73
N GLY A 36 -1.55 1.41 4.19
CA GLY A 36 -2.31 0.49 3.36
C GLY A 36 -3.49 1.15 2.64
N HIS A 37 -4.25 1.99 3.35
CA HIS A 37 -5.35 2.76 2.76
C HIS A 37 -4.85 3.81 1.76
N ALA A 38 -3.75 4.51 2.05
CA ALA A 38 -3.15 5.47 1.12
C ALA A 38 -2.74 4.78 -0.18
N ILE A 39 -2.05 3.64 -0.09
CA ILE A 39 -1.65 2.83 -1.25
C ILE A 39 -2.88 2.32 -2.03
N GLN A 40 -3.95 1.95 -1.34
CA GLN A 40 -5.19 1.52 -2.00
C GLN A 40 -5.86 2.67 -2.77
N SER A 41 -5.82 3.89 -2.21
CA SER A 41 -6.31 5.09 -2.90
C SER A 41 -5.50 5.37 -4.16
N GLU A 42 -4.17 5.37 -4.06
CA GLU A 42 -3.28 5.55 -5.22
C GLU A 42 -3.50 4.46 -6.28
N LEU A 43 -3.71 3.21 -5.88
CA LEU A 43 -4.04 2.12 -6.81
C LEU A 43 -5.34 2.36 -7.58
N ASN A 44 -6.35 2.96 -6.93
CA ASN A 44 -7.61 3.29 -7.59
C ASN A 44 -7.40 4.41 -8.61
N GLU A 45 -6.64 5.45 -8.26
CA GLU A 45 -6.29 6.54 -9.19
C GLU A 45 -5.51 6.01 -10.40
N ILE A 46 -4.50 5.17 -10.18
CA ILE A 46 -3.73 4.51 -11.24
C ILE A 46 -4.64 3.65 -12.12
N SER A 47 -5.62 2.97 -11.55
CA SER A 47 -6.62 2.17 -12.29
C SER A 47 -7.50 3.04 -13.19
N ASP A 48 -7.87 4.23 -12.73
CA ASP A 48 -8.64 5.18 -13.54
C ASP A 48 -7.81 5.80 -14.66
N ILE A 49 -6.53 6.10 -14.40
CA ILE A 49 -5.57 6.50 -15.44
C ILE A 49 -5.42 5.39 -16.49
N GLU A 50 -5.29 4.13 -16.06
CA GLU A 50 -5.20 2.98 -16.96
C GLU A 50 -6.42 2.90 -17.89
N LYS A 51 -7.64 3.09 -17.37
CA LYS A 51 -8.87 3.14 -18.18
C LYS A 51 -8.84 4.29 -19.18
N GLN A 52 -8.41 5.48 -18.77
CA GLN A 52 -8.31 6.65 -19.66
C GLN A 52 -7.30 6.39 -20.79
N VAL A 53 -6.14 5.82 -20.49
CA VAL A 53 -5.11 5.45 -21.46
C VAL A 53 -5.62 4.41 -22.45
N VAL A 54 -6.35 3.39 -21.99
CA VAL A 54 -6.98 2.38 -22.85
C VAL A 54 -8.05 3.01 -23.75
N GLY A 55 -8.88 3.90 -23.19
CA GLY A 55 -9.87 4.65 -23.97
C GLY A 55 -9.22 5.51 -25.05
N LEU A 56 -8.16 6.24 -24.71
CA LEU A 56 -7.42 7.08 -25.65
C LEU A 56 -6.73 6.25 -26.74
N LYS A 57 -6.15 5.10 -26.39
CA LYS A 57 -5.59 4.15 -27.35
C LYS A 57 -6.65 3.68 -28.35
N SER A 58 -7.86 3.38 -27.88
CA SER A 58 -8.98 2.96 -28.75
C SER A 58 -9.39 4.06 -29.75
N ILE A 59 -9.36 5.33 -29.33
CA ILE A 59 -9.62 6.47 -30.21
C ILE A 59 -8.48 6.62 -31.23
N LEU A 60 -7.22 6.54 -30.78
CA LEU A 60 -6.04 6.60 -31.66
C LEU A 60 -6.00 5.48 -32.69
N ASP A 61 -6.52 4.29 -32.34
CA ASP A 61 -6.60 3.15 -33.25
C ASP A 61 -7.57 3.40 -34.42
N GLN A 62 -8.56 4.27 -34.24
CA GLN A 62 -9.51 4.69 -35.28
C GLN A 62 -8.94 5.78 -36.21
N LEU A 63 -7.86 6.45 -35.83
CA LEU A 63 -7.22 7.50 -36.63
C LEU A 63 -6.25 6.93 -37.68
N PRO A 64 -6.11 7.56 -38.86
CA PRO A 64 -5.18 7.12 -39.89
C PRO A 64 -3.72 7.14 -39.40
N ARG A 65 -2.98 6.05 -39.69
CA ARG A 65 -1.63 5.78 -39.15
C ARG A 65 -0.62 6.91 -39.40
N THR A 66 -0.76 7.64 -40.50
CA THR A 66 0.18 8.69 -40.95
C THR A 66 0.36 9.83 -39.94
N HIS A 67 -0.65 10.11 -39.10
CA HIS A 67 -0.59 11.17 -38.08
C HIS A 67 -0.63 10.65 -36.64
N ALA A 68 -1.02 9.39 -36.43
CA ALA A 68 -1.22 8.83 -35.09
C ALA A 68 -0.07 7.91 -34.61
N SER A 69 0.91 7.59 -35.46
CA SER A 69 2.00 6.67 -35.13
C SER A 69 2.80 7.08 -33.89
N GLU A 70 3.21 8.34 -33.82
CA GLU A 70 3.99 8.90 -32.70
C GLU A 70 3.18 8.86 -31.41
N PHE A 71 1.94 9.39 -31.43
CA PHE A 71 1.01 9.35 -30.30
C PHE A 71 0.72 7.91 -29.83
N ARG A 72 0.57 6.93 -30.73
CA ARG A 72 0.39 5.52 -30.35
C ARG A 72 1.60 4.97 -29.60
N SER A 73 2.80 5.35 -30.02
CA SER A 73 4.04 4.95 -29.34
C SER A 73 4.12 5.54 -27.92
N GLU A 74 3.84 6.84 -27.78
CA GLU A 74 3.82 7.51 -26.48
C GLU A 74 2.77 6.93 -25.54
N ILE A 75 1.55 6.74 -26.00
CA ILE A 75 0.46 6.15 -25.22
C ILE A 75 0.76 4.70 -24.82
N SER A 76 1.39 3.93 -25.70
CA SER A 76 1.83 2.56 -25.36
C SER A 76 2.96 2.56 -24.33
N GLY A 77 3.87 3.54 -24.39
CA GLY A 77 4.91 3.74 -23.39
C GLY A 77 4.32 4.07 -22.02
N LEU A 78 3.39 5.03 -21.97
CA LEU A 78 2.68 5.43 -20.76
C LEU A 78 1.88 4.27 -20.16
N ALA A 79 1.14 3.51 -20.97
CA ALA A 79 0.40 2.33 -20.51
C ALA A 79 1.32 1.29 -19.85
N SER A 80 2.52 1.09 -20.41
CA SER A 80 3.52 0.17 -19.86
C SER A 80 4.05 0.66 -18.51
N GLN A 81 4.30 1.96 -18.37
CA GLN A 81 4.75 2.56 -17.12
C GLN A 81 3.70 2.44 -16.02
N VAL A 82 2.45 2.85 -16.30
CA VAL A 82 1.31 2.75 -15.38
C VAL A 82 1.13 1.30 -14.89
N LYS A 83 1.25 0.33 -15.80
CA LYS A 83 1.16 -1.10 -15.43
C LYS A 83 2.28 -1.56 -14.51
N LYS A 84 3.50 -1.05 -14.69
CA LYS A 84 4.65 -1.36 -13.81
C LYS A 84 4.44 -0.76 -12.42
N GLU A 85 4.04 0.50 -12.34
CA GLU A 85 3.77 1.19 -11.08
C GLU A 85 2.63 0.52 -10.31
N LYS A 86 1.53 0.19 -10.98
CA LYS A 86 0.42 -0.59 -10.41
C LYS A 86 0.88 -1.92 -9.81
N LYS A 87 1.78 -2.63 -10.50
CA LYS A 87 2.33 -3.91 -10.02
C LYS A 87 3.20 -3.73 -8.77
N LEU A 88 4.00 -2.67 -8.73
CA LEU A 88 4.84 -2.34 -7.57
C LEU A 88 3.97 -2.00 -6.36
N LEU A 89 2.98 -1.12 -6.49
CA LEU A 89 2.06 -0.77 -5.40
C LEU A 89 1.30 -2.00 -4.89
N ASN A 90 0.76 -2.84 -5.78
CA ASN A 90 0.09 -4.08 -5.37
C ASN A 90 1.02 -5.03 -4.59
N THR A 91 2.31 -5.08 -4.96
CA THR A 91 3.31 -5.87 -4.24
C THR A 91 3.55 -5.31 -2.84
N THR A 92 3.64 -3.99 -2.71
CA THR A 92 3.79 -3.31 -1.41
C THR A 92 2.55 -3.51 -0.54
N LEU A 93 1.35 -3.32 -1.10
CA LEU A 93 0.09 -3.56 -0.39
C LEU A 93 -0.02 -5.00 0.10
N SER A 94 0.32 -5.97 -0.74
CA SER A 94 0.34 -7.39 -0.37
C SER A 94 1.31 -7.67 0.77
N LYS A 95 2.47 -6.99 0.81
CA LYS A 95 3.40 -7.11 1.95
C LYS A 95 2.78 -6.58 3.23
N ILE A 96 2.07 -5.45 3.19
CA ILE A 96 1.38 -4.87 4.36
C ILE A 96 0.34 -5.85 4.90
N VAL A 97 -0.53 -6.39 4.04
CA VAL A 97 -1.54 -7.38 4.43
C VAL A 97 -0.90 -8.64 5.02
N ASN A 98 0.21 -9.11 4.45
CA ASN A 98 0.92 -10.30 4.93
C ASN A 98 1.54 -10.13 6.32
N TYR A 99 1.70 -8.91 6.84
CA TYR A 99 2.10 -8.68 8.24
C TYR A 99 0.94 -8.90 9.24
N GLY A 100 -0.21 -9.40 8.79
CA GLY A 100 -1.39 -9.63 9.62
C GLY A 100 -2.14 -8.35 9.97
N VAL A 101 -1.87 -7.26 9.25
CA VAL A 101 -2.57 -5.99 9.41
C VAL A 101 -3.79 -6.00 8.50
N PRO A 102 -5.02 -6.02 9.05
CA PRO A 102 -6.22 -5.87 8.24
C PRO A 102 -6.29 -4.43 7.70
N ILE A 103 -6.44 -4.31 6.38
CA ILE A 103 -6.65 -3.05 5.66
C ILE A 103 -8.14 -2.94 5.36
#